data_AF-A0A414IVI3-F1
#
_entry.id   AF-A0A414IVI3-F1
#
_cell.length_a   1.000
_cell.length_b   1.000
_cell.length_c   1.000
_cell.angle_alpha   90.00
_cell.angle_beta   90.00
_cell.angle_gamma   90.00
#
_symmetry.space_group_name_H-M   'P 1'
#
loop_
_entity.id
_entity.type
_entity.pdbx_description
1 polymer ?
#
loop_
_entity_poly.entity_id
_entity_poly.type
_entity_poly.pdbx_seq_one_letter_code
_entity_poly.pdbx_strand_id
1 'polypeptide(L)'
;MKVSNTRRIAEKLMQIMQIKEVSSMVNVIITNNIAANSIIPEDPDALRKKAIVIQKEMPEYSVDRVMMLLMIEAMVGPHLEHQPEVMEFFMNWIAAESKVFDVAEFNKNSYIKNIDFANQSNGDYELRYHDLSPYELDIYNIPKRIDELCVDIPRVSCFTEEFKYPVIFQKSINSTWMSVSPNEVFTMEKPIKNAKGKVLTLGCGMGYFAYMASIKEDVESITIIELEQSVIDLFEKCILPQFENKDRITLVKADAVEYLRNIEDGVYDYCFADIWIGIEDIAPYFAVKEIGRNFRKTKIEYWIEDSFAILLSSSVWIEIMKAFSEANKMEISPLDESKLTSSDKRKENYIHRLLSDVEISKPEHIDYYMKPQNIISLIDRTDIIF
;
A
#
# COMPACT_ATOMS: atom_id res chain seq x y z
N MET A 1 -12.24 8.64 -23.62
CA MET A 1 -12.30 7.24 -24.10
C MET A 1 -13.57 6.97 -24.88
N LYS A 2 -13.59 5.88 -25.68
CA LYS A 2 -14.77 5.36 -26.36
C LYS A 2 -15.04 3.93 -25.93
N VAL A 3 -16.32 3.58 -25.72
CA VAL A 3 -16.75 2.21 -25.41
C VAL A 3 -17.78 1.77 -26.43
N SER A 4 -17.54 0.62 -27.06
CA SER A 4 -18.45 0.06 -28.07
C SER A 4 -19.73 -0.45 -27.42
N ASN A 5 -20.86 -0.13 -28.03
CA ASN A 5 -22.15 -0.67 -27.63
C ASN A 5 -22.30 -2.09 -28.20
N THR A 6 -21.82 -3.09 -27.44
CA THR A 6 -21.99 -4.51 -27.77
C THR A 6 -22.52 -5.28 -26.58
N ARG A 7 -23.31 -6.32 -26.86
CA ARG A 7 -23.84 -7.23 -25.83
C ARG A 7 -22.72 -7.85 -24.97
N ARG A 8 -21.59 -8.24 -25.59
CA ARG A 8 -20.45 -8.83 -24.88
C ARG A 8 -19.82 -7.87 -23.87
N ILE A 9 -19.72 -6.59 -24.22
CA ILE A 9 -19.22 -5.55 -23.32
C ILE A 9 -20.21 -5.34 -22.17
N ALA A 10 -21.51 -5.24 -22.47
CA ALA A 10 -22.54 -5.09 -21.46
C ALA A 10 -22.53 -6.25 -20.44
N GLU A 11 -22.44 -7.50 -20.92
CA GLU A 11 -22.36 -8.70 -20.08
C GLU A 11 -21.12 -8.67 -19.16
N LYS A 12 -19.96 -8.27 -19.69
CA LYS A 12 -18.72 -8.15 -18.88
C LYS A 12 -18.82 -7.05 -17.81
N LEU A 13 -19.38 -5.89 -18.16
CA LEU A 13 -19.57 -4.79 -17.20
C LEU A 13 -20.52 -5.19 -16.08
N MET A 14 -21.64 -5.85 -16.39
CA MET A 14 -22.57 -6.34 -15.36
C MET A 14 -21.91 -7.37 -14.43
N GLN A 15 -21.10 -8.28 -14.97
CA GLN A 15 -20.36 -9.26 -14.17
C GLN A 15 -19.39 -8.58 -13.19
N ILE A 16 -18.59 -7.61 -13.67
CA ILE A 16 -17.65 -6.88 -12.82
C ILE A 16 -18.39 -6.04 -11.78
N MET A 17 -19.49 -5.37 -12.17
CA MET A 17 -20.24 -4.48 -11.28
C MET A 17 -20.76 -5.23 -10.04
N GLN A 18 -21.35 -6.42 -10.23
CA GLN A 18 -21.87 -7.24 -9.12
C GLN A 18 -20.78 -7.61 -8.11
N ILE A 19 -19.61 -8.06 -8.58
CA ILE A 19 -18.54 -8.48 -7.66
C ILE A 19 -17.77 -7.30 -7.07
N LYS A 20 -17.63 -6.19 -7.81
CA LYS A 20 -16.88 -5.02 -7.38
C LYS A 20 -17.57 -4.29 -6.24
N GLU A 21 -18.90 -4.15 -6.26
CA GLU A 21 -19.64 -3.54 -5.15
C GLU A 21 -19.39 -4.30 -3.84
N VAL A 22 -19.49 -5.63 -3.89
CA VAL A 22 -19.26 -6.46 -2.71
C VAL A 22 -17.78 -6.46 -2.29
N SER A 23 -16.85 -6.54 -3.26
CA SER A 23 -15.41 -6.46 -2.97
C SER A 23 -15.01 -5.15 -2.32
N SER A 24 -15.49 -4.02 -2.84
CA SER A 24 -15.22 -2.71 -2.27
C SER A 24 -15.79 -2.60 -0.86
N MET A 25 -16.99 -3.12 -0.62
CA MET A 25 -17.58 -3.17 0.73
C MET A 25 -16.73 -4.01 1.70
N VAL A 26 -16.38 -5.25 1.33
CA VAL A 26 -15.55 -6.14 2.16
C VAL A 26 -14.20 -5.51 2.48
N ASN A 27 -13.54 -4.94 1.47
CA ASN A 27 -12.25 -4.29 1.63
C ASN A 27 -12.35 -3.10 2.59
N VAL A 28 -13.31 -2.18 2.36
CA VAL A 28 -13.55 -1.02 3.22
C VAL A 28 -13.87 -1.43 4.66
N ILE A 29 -14.72 -2.44 4.86
CA ILE A 29 -15.03 -2.94 6.21
C ILE A 29 -13.76 -3.41 6.90
N ILE A 30 -12.95 -4.25 6.24
CA ILE A 30 -11.75 -4.79 6.86
C ILE A 30 -10.72 -3.70 7.13
N THR A 31 -10.32 -2.94 6.10
CA THR A 31 -9.23 -1.96 6.20
C THR A 31 -9.60 -0.78 7.08
N ASN A 32 -10.81 -0.24 6.99
CA ASN A 32 -11.18 0.93 7.80
C ASN A 32 -11.41 0.55 9.26
N ASN A 33 -11.98 -0.62 9.56
CA ASN A 33 -12.13 -1.03 10.95
C ASN A 33 -10.77 -1.27 11.61
N ILE A 34 -9.84 -1.93 10.91
CA ILE A 34 -8.46 -2.13 11.40
C ILE A 34 -7.73 -0.79 11.56
N ALA A 35 -7.82 0.11 10.57
CA ALA A 35 -7.14 1.41 10.65
C ALA A 35 -7.72 2.34 11.72
N ALA A 36 -9.03 2.28 11.96
CA ALA A 36 -9.71 3.17 12.90
C ALA A 36 -9.79 2.61 14.34
N ASN A 37 -9.60 1.30 14.53
CA ASN A 37 -9.77 0.64 15.81
C ASN A 37 -8.72 -0.45 16.03
N SER A 38 -8.25 -0.62 17.26
CA SER A 38 -7.53 -1.82 17.67
C SER A 38 -8.49 -3.01 17.71
N ILE A 39 -8.50 -3.83 16.65
CA ILE A 39 -9.35 -5.02 16.56
C ILE A 39 -8.69 -6.19 17.27
N ILE A 40 -9.08 -6.42 18.52
CA ILE A 40 -8.61 -7.51 19.38
C ILE A 40 -9.78 -8.44 19.77
N PRO A 41 -9.51 -9.71 20.10
CA PRO A 41 -10.57 -10.60 20.61
C PRO A 41 -11.00 -10.21 22.03
N GLU A 42 -12.31 -10.01 22.24
CA GLU A 42 -12.87 -9.71 23.57
C GLU A 42 -12.65 -10.84 24.60
N ASP A 43 -12.79 -12.09 24.17
CA ASP A 43 -12.52 -13.30 24.95
C ASP A 43 -11.66 -14.29 24.13
N PRO A 44 -10.33 -14.20 24.25
CA PRO A 44 -9.40 -15.05 23.50
C PRO A 44 -9.61 -16.55 23.78
N ASP A 45 -10.00 -16.92 25.00
CA ASP A 45 -10.16 -18.33 25.40
C ASP A 45 -11.43 -18.93 24.79
N ALA A 46 -12.54 -18.18 24.80
CA ALA A 46 -13.76 -18.59 24.13
C ALA A 46 -13.55 -18.69 22.61
N LEU A 47 -12.87 -17.70 22.01
CA LEU A 47 -12.53 -17.72 20.60
C LEU A 47 -11.66 -18.92 20.25
N ARG A 48 -10.65 -19.25 21.07
CA ARG A 48 -9.79 -20.43 20.88
C ARG A 48 -10.59 -21.72 20.94
N LYS A 49 -11.50 -21.87 21.91
CA LYS A 49 -12.38 -23.07 22.00
C LYS A 49 -13.23 -23.24 20.74
N LYS A 50 -13.80 -22.16 20.20
CA LYS A 50 -14.54 -22.18 18.94
C LYS A 50 -13.62 -22.55 17.76
N ALA A 51 -12.44 -21.95 17.69
CA ALA A 51 -11.46 -22.23 16.65
C ALA A 51 -10.98 -23.69 16.65
N ILE A 52 -10.78 -24.32 17.81
CA ILE A 52 -10.42 -25.76 17.91
C ILE A 52 -11.50 -26.67 17.30
N VAL A 53 -12.77 -26.30 17.42
CA VAL A 53 -13.86 -27.09 16.82
C VAL A 53 -13.82 -26.95 15.30
N ILE A 54 -13.74 -25.72 14.80
CA ILE A 54 -13.78 -25.41 13.36
C ILE A 54 -12.51 -25.90 12.64
N GLN A 55 -11.35 -25.83 13.30
CA GLN A 55 -10.07 -26.29 12.73
C GLN A 55 -10.09 -27.78 12.35
N LYS A 56 -10.97 -28.59 12.97
CA LYS A 56 -11.16 -30.00 12.57
C LYS A 56 -11.71 -30.14 11.15
N GLU A 57 -12.43 -29.14 10.67
CA GLU A 57 -12.99 -29.06 9.32
C GLU A 57 -12.02 -28.38 8.33
N MET A 58 -11.01 -27.66 8.84
CA MET A 58 -9.99 -26.94 8.07
C MET A 58 -8.56 -27.32 8.54
N PRO A 59 -8.15 -28.59 8.41
CA PRO A 59 -6.91 -29.12 9.00
C PRO A 59 -5.62 -28.49 8.44
N GLU A 60 -5.70 -27.79 7.31
CA GLU A 60 -4.59 -27.05 6.70
C GLU A 60 -4.22 -25.76 7.45
N TYR A 61 -5.10 -25.27 8.33
CA TYR A 61 -4.85 -24.07 9.13
C TYR A 61 -4.59 -24.40 10.59
N SER A 62 -3.73 -23.58 11.23
CA SER A 62 -3.53 -23.64 12.68
C SER A 62 -4.75 -23.07 13.43
N VAL A 63 -4.89 -23.43 14.70
CA VAL A 63 -5.95 -22.85 15.56
C VAL A 63 -5.86 -21.33 15.59
N ASP A 64 -4.65 -20.77 15.66
CA ASP A 64 -4.45 -19.32 15.70
C ASP A 64 -4.89 -18.65 14.40
N ARG A 65 -4.65 -19.30 13.25
CA ARG A 65 -5.13 -18.81 11.95
C ARG A 65 -6.65 -18.88 11.87
N VAL A 66 -7.29 -19.93 12.39
CA VAL A 66 -8.76 -20.01 12.48
C VAL A 66 -9.33 -18.95 13.43
N MET A 67 -8.67 -18.64 14.56
CA MET A 67 -9.09 -17.55 15.44
C MET A 67 -9.11 -16.20 14.70
N MET A 68 -8.02 -15.87 13.99
CA MET A 68 -7.95 -14.66 13.17
C MET A 68 -9.05 -14.62 12.10
N LEU A 69 -9.30 -15.74 11.41
CA LEU A 69 -10.35 -15.80 10.38
C LEU A 69 -11.75 -15.62 10.95
N LEU A 70 -12.03 -16.14 12.15
CA LEU A 70 -13.31 -15.91 12.85
C LEU A 70 -13.50 -14.44 13.22
N MET A 71 -12.43 -13.72 13.57
CA MET A 71 -12.51 -12.28 13.83
C MET A 71 -12.84 -11.52 12.54
N ILE A 72 -12.19 -11.86 11.42
CA ILE A 72 -12.49 -11.25 10.12
C ILE A 72 -13.92 -11.57 9.68
N GLU A 73 -14.36 -12.84 9.82
CA GLU A 73 -15.72 -13.27 9.53
C GLU A 73 -16.76 -12.48 10.34
N ALA A 74 -16.50 -12.19 11.62
CA ALA A 74 -17.39 -11.39 12.45
C ALA A 74 -17.55 -9.94 11.93
N MET A 75 -16.54 -9.39 11.24
CA MET A 75 -16.60 -8.07 10.64
C MET A 75 -17.43 -8.06 9.36
N VAL A 76 -17.25 -9.06 8.50
CA VAL A 76 -17.91 -9.11 7.17
C VAL A 76 -19.27 -9.81 7.18
N GLY A 77 -19.47 -10.74 8.12
CA GLY A 77 -20.66 -11.55 8.35
C GLY A 77 -21.98 -10.80 8.22
N PRO A 78 -22.19 -9.76 9.05
CA PRO A 78 -23.44 -8.99 9.06
C PRO A 78 -23.80 -8.35 7.71
N HIS A 79 -22.83 -8.18 6.82
CA HIS A 79 -23.02 -7.54 5.51
C HIS A 79 -23.25 -8.54 4.38
N LEU A 80 -23.02 -9.84 4.63
CA LEU A 80 -23.09 -10.91 3.63
C LEU A 80 -24.03 -12.06 4.02
N GLU A 81 -24.85 -11.89 5.07
CA GLU A 81 -25.72 -12.95 5.62
C GLU A 81 -26.63 -13.62 4.57
N HIS A 82 -27.03 -12.90 3.52
CA HIS A 82 -27.91 -13.40 2.46
C HIS A 82 -27.16 -13.86 1.20
N GLN A 83 -25.82 -13.93 1.23
CA GLN A 83 -24.97 -14.26 0.08
C GLN A 83 -23.87 -15.28 0.47
N PRO A 84 -24.22 -16.52 0.84
CA PRO A 84 -23.28 -17.51 1.37
C PRO A 84 -22.15 -17.87 0.39
N GLU A 85 -22.44 -17.96 -0.92
CA GLU A 85 -21.43 -18.23 -1.95
C GLU A 85 -20.40 -17.10 -2.07
N VAL A 86 -20.85 -15.85 -1.85
CA VAL A 86 -19.98 -14.67 -1.90
C VAL A 86 -19.13 -14.58 -0.64
N MET A 87 -19.72 -14.90 0.53
CA MET A 87 -18.97 -15.05 1.78
C MET A 87 -17.86 -16.08 1.63
N GLU A 88 -18.20 -17.28 1.15
CA GLU A 88 -17.25 -18.37 0.94
C GLU A 88 -16.12 -17.94 -0.01
N PHE A 89 -16.45 -17.27 -1.12
CA PHE A 89 -15.46 -16.72 -2.05
C PHE A 89 -14.45 -15.79 -1.36
N PHE A 90 -14.91 -14.77 -0.62
CA PHE A 90 -14.01 -13.82 0.03
C PHE A 90 -13.22 -14.47 1.16
N MET A 91 -13.87 -15.27 2.00
CA MET A 91 -13.20 -15.92 3.13
C MET A 91 -12.15 -16.92 2.69
N ASN A 92 -12.35 -17.65 1.58
CA ASN A 92 -11.33 -18.54 1.02
C ASN A 92 -10.08 -17.77 0.57
N TRP A 93 -10.26 -16.63 -0.10
CA TRP A 93 -9.15 -15.77 -0.52
C TRP A 93 -8.45 -15.09 0.65
N ILE A 94 -9.21 -14.57 1.61
CA ILE A 94 -8.68 -13.98 2.84
C ILE A 94 -7.92 -15.04 3.64
N ALA A 95 -8.43 -16.26 3.74
CA ALA A 95 -7.75 -17.37 4.39
C ALA A 95 -6.41 -17.66 3.73
N ALA A 96 -6.34 -17.70 2.40
CA ALA A 96 -5.12 -17.94 1.65
C ALA A 96 -4.07 -16.82 1.83
N GLU A 97 -4.51 -15.56 1.88
CA GLU A 97 -3.62 -14.39 1.88
C GLU A 97 -3.33 -13.82 3.28
N SER A 98 -4.08 -14.20 4.32
CA SER A 98 -3.85 -13.74 5.70
C SER A 98 -2.78 -14.57 6.44
N LYS A 99 -2.10 -13.98 7.42
CA LYS A 99 -0.97 -14.62 8.13
C LYS A 99 -1.02 -14.41 9.64
N VAL A 100 -0.72 -15.44 10.40
CA VAL A 100 -0.34 -15.29 11.82
C VAL A 100 1.17 -15.32 11.88
N PHE A 101 1.77 -14.23 12.36
CA PHE A 101 3.21 -14.08 12.40
C PHE A 101 3.83 -14.61 13.69
N ASP A 102 5.07 -15.08 13.57
CA ASP A 102 5.95 -15.38 14.70
C ASP A 102 6.84 -14.16 14.98
N VAL A 103 6.83 -13.67 16.22
CA VAL A 103 7.68 -12.55 16.65
C VAL A 103 9.16 -12.87 16.42
N ALA A 104 9.57 -14.14 16.56
CA ALA A 104 10.94 -14.56 16.29
C ALA A 104 11.33 -14.43 14.81
N GLU A 105 10.38 -14.43 13.87
CA GLU A 105 10.65 -14.17 12.46
C GLU A 105 11.00 -12.69 12.24
N PHE A 106 10.23 -11.78 12.81
CA PHE A 106 10.49 -10.35 12.71
C PHE A 106 11.78 -9.93 13.40
N ASN A 107 12.10 -10.55 14.54
CA ASN A 107 13.36 -10.30 15.25
C ASN A 107 14.61 -10.78 14.50
N LYS A 108 14.46 -11.54 13.39
CA LYS A 108 15.58 -11.86 12.48
C LYS A 108 15.89 -10.73 11.50
N ASN A 109 14.97 -9.79 11.29
CA ASN A 109 15.23 -8.64 10.44
C ASN A 109 16.38 -7.80 11.02
N SER A 110 17.43 -7.56 10.22
CA SER A 110 18.64 -6.90 10.69
C SER A 110 18.40 -5.52 11.28
N TYR A 111 17.47 -4.73 10.71
CA TYR A 111 17.16 -3.41 11.24
C TYR A 111 16.46 -3.49 12.59
N ILE A 112 15.40 -4.31 12.69
CA ILE A 112 14.63 -4.51 13.94
C ILE A 112 15.56 -5.02 15.06
N LYS A 113 16.50 -5.88 14.71
CA LYS A 113 17.45 -6.46 15.66
C LYS A 113 18.52 -5.46 16.14
N ASN A 114 19.04 -4.64 15.23
CA ASN A 114 20.28 -3.90 15.47
C ASN A 114 20.07 -2.42 15.80
N ILE A 115 18.87 -1.87 15.60
CA ILE A 115 18.57 -0.46 15.84
C ILE A 115 17.60 -0.32 17.01
N ASP A 116 18.03 0.40 18.05
CA ASP A 116 17.22 0.75 19.22
C ASP A 116 16.59 2.14 19.06
N PHE A 117 15.32 2.25 19.41
CA PHE A 117 14.49 3.47 19.32
C PHE A 117 14.08 4.02 20.67
N ALA A 118 14.62 3.51 21.78
CA ALA A 118 14.20 3.91 23.11
C ALA A 118 14.49 5.41 23.43
N ASN A 119 13.42 6.13 23.79
CA ASN A 119 13.40 7.40 24.54
C ASN A 119 14.27 8.54 24.00
N GLN A 120 14.03 8.95 22.76
CA GLN A 120 14.65 10.15 22.19
C GLN A 120 13.59 11.05 21.56
N SER A 121 13.70 12.36 21.78
CA SER A 121 12.78 13.32 21.15
C SER A 121 13.54 14.55 20.68
N ASN A 122 13.07 15.13 19.58
CA ASN A 122 13.62 16.37 19.04
C ASN A 122 12.46 17.21 18.48
N GLY A 123 12.21 18.36 19.10
CA GLY A 123 11.05 19.18 18.77
C GLY A 123 9.73 18.43 18.93
N ASP A 124 8.93 18.42 17.87
CA ASP A 124 7.60 17.80 17.80
C ASP A 124 7.63 16.28 17.63
N TYR A 125 8.80 15.70 17.38
CA TYR A 125 8.96 14.29 17.02
C TYR A 125 9.63 13.49 18.14
N GLU A 126 9.22 12.23 18.30
CA GLU A 126 9.71 11.33 19.34
C GLU A 126 9.83 9.89 18.82
N LEU A 127 10.97 9.25 19.07
CA LEU A 127 11.19 7.84 18.81
C LEU A 127 10.55 7.01 19.92
N ARG A 128 9.66 6.09 19.54
CA ARG A 128 8.97 5.18 20.45
C ARG A 128 8.81 3.81 19.80
N TYR A 129 8.28 2.88 20.58
CA TYR A 129 7.69 1.64 20.06
C TYR A 129 6.18 1.74 20.12
N HIS A 130 5.51 1.23 19.08
CA HIS A 130 4.09 0.90 19.11
C HIS A 130 3.94 -0.58 19.46
N ASP A 131 2.93 -0.90 20.28
CA ASP A 131 2.65 -2.25 20.74
C ASP A 131 1.42 -2.79 20.00
N LEU A 132 1.51 -3.99 19.44
CA LEU A 132 0.37 -4.79 18.99
C LEU A 132 0.04 -5.82 20.05
N SER A 133 -1.20 -5.83 20.49
CA SER A 133 -1.70 -6.80 21.45
C SER A 133 -1.76 -8.20 20.80
N PRO A 134 -1.72 -9.29 21.59
CA PRO A 134 -1.98 -10.63 21.06
C PRO A 134 -3.31 -10.68 20.29
N TYR A 135 -3.25 -11.20 19.07
CA TYR A 135 -4.33 -11.28 18.09
C TYR A 135 -4.92 -9.95 17.63
N GLU A 136 -4.24 -8.82 17.86
CA GLU A 136 -4.61 -7.55 17.22
C GLU A 136 -4.46 -7.67 15.70
N LEU A 137 -5.54 -7.40 14.96
CA LEU A 137 -5.53 -7.47 13.50
C LEU A 137 -4.83 -6.25 12.90
N ASP A 138 -4.02 -6.48 11.87
CA ASP A 138 -3.31 -5.44 11.13
C ASP A 138 -3.21 -5.78 9.63
N ILE A 139 -2.91 -4.80 8.77
CA ILE A 139 -2.70 -4.98 7.33
C ILE A 139 -1.19 -5.05 7.03
N TYR A 140 -0.69 -6.23 6.65
CA TYR A 140 0.75 -6.44 6.55
C TYR A 140 1.36 -6.21 5.17
N ASN A 141 0.57 -5.99 4.11
CA ASN A 141 1.09 -5.75 2.76
C ASN A 141 0.02 -5.15 1.84
N ILE A 142 0.42 -4.74 0.63
CA ILE A 142 -0.50 -4.41 -0.47
C ILE A 142 -1.47 -5.57 -0.74
N PRO A 143 -2.75 -5.29 -1.02
CA PRO A 143 -3.75 -6.33 -1.23
C PRO A 143 -3.41 -7.22 -2.44
N LYS A 144 -3.90 -8.45 -2.40
CA LYS A 144 -3.76 -9.39 -3.51
C LYS A 144 -4.80 -9.08 -4.59
N ARG A 145 -4.35 -8.67 -5.77
CA ARG A 145 -5.21 -8.53 -6.96
C ARG A 145 -5.60 -9.88 -7.53
N ILE A 146 -6.89 -10.05 -7.82
CA ILE A 146 -7.45 -11.09 -8.70
C ILE A 146 -7.83 -10.40 -10.01
N ASP A 147 -6.98 -10.53 -11.02
CA ASP A 147 -7.05 -9.74 -12.25
C ASP A 147 -8.37 -9.98 -13.01
N GLU A 148 -8.80 -11.24 -13.13
CA GLU A 148 -9.97 -11.64 -13.92
C GLU A 148 -11.29 -11.06 -13.37
N LEU A 149 -11.32 -10.85 -12.06
CA LEU A 149 -12.48 -10.36 -11.32
C LEU A 149 -12.37 -8.88 -10.95
N CYS A 150 -11.20 -8.27 -11.15
CA CYS A 150 -10.92 -6.89 -10.73
C CYS A 150 -11.17 -6.67 -9.23
N VAL A 151 -10.84 -7.69 -8.42
CA VAL A 151 -11.04 -7.74 -6.97
C VAL A 151 -9.70 -7.62 -6.25
N ASP A 152 -9.66 -6.85 -5.18
CA ASP A 152 -8.50 -6.71 -4.29
C ASP A 152 -8.82 -7.37 -2.95
N ILE A 153 -8.01 -8.35 -2.56
CA ILE A 153 -8.16 -9.10 -1.31
C ILE A 153 -7.21 -8.50 -0.27
N PRO A 154 -7.71 -7.96 0.86
CA PRO A 154 -6.85 -7.42 1.90
C PRO A 154 -5.99 -8.52 2.53
N ARG A 155 -4.77 -8.15 2.92
CA ARG A 155 -3.80 -9.04 3.55
C ARG A 155 -3.74 -8.74 5.04
N VAL A 156 -4.53 -9.49 5.79
CA VAL A 156 -4.68 -9.30 7.24
C VAL A 156 -3.68 -10.18 7.98
N SER A 157 -3.17 -9.70 9.10
CA SER A 157 -2.32 -10.47 9.99
C SER A 157 -2.59 -10.21 11.45
N CYS A 158 -2.03 -11.06 12.30
CA CYS A 158 -1.85 -10.78 13.72
C CYS A 158 -0.64 -11.54 14.28
N PHE A 159 -0.28 -11.25 15.53
CA PHE A 159 0.71 -12.00 16.31
C PHE A 159 0.01 -12.76 17.45
N THR A 160 0.53 -13.92 17.86
CA THR A 160 -0.04 -14.68 19.01
C THR A 160 0.42 -14.14 20.37
N GLU A 161 1.38 -13.23 20.37
CA GLU A 161 1.96 -12.58 21.54
C GLU A 161 2.14 -11.09 21.25
N GLU A 162 2.49 -10.30 22.27
CA GLU A 162 2.75 -8.86 22.10
C GLU A 162 3.92 -8.64 21.14
N PHE A 163 3.71 -7.79 20.14
CA PHE A 163 4.76 -7.42 19.18
C PHE A 163 4.98 -5.91 19.21
N LYS A 164 6.25 -5.50 19.16
CA LYS A 164 6.63 -4.08 19.17
C LYS A 164 7.34 -3.72 17.88
N TYR A 165 6.98 -2.60 17.30
CA TYR A 165 7.68 -2.03 16.14
C TYR A 165 7.98 -0.54 16.35
N PRO A 166 9.08 -0.04 15.76
CA PRO A 166 9.50 1.33 16.03
C PRO A 166 8.63 2.33 15.26
N VAL A 167 8.41 3.48 15.89
CA VAL A 167 7.64 4.60 15.32
C VAL A 167 8.32 5.93 15.62
N ILE A 168 8.10 6.91 14.74
CA ILE A 168 8.22 8.32 15.10
C ILE A 168 6.82 8.83 15.41
N PHE A 169 6.62 9.27 16.64
CA PHE A 169 5.39 9.88 17.12
C PHE A 169 5.46 11.40 16.99
N GLN A 170 4.38 12.02 16.47
CA GLN A 170 4.25 13.47 16.40
C GLN A 170 3.34 13.99 17.52
N LYS A 171 3.92 14.80 18.41
CA LYS A 171 3.25 15.25 19.65
C LYS A 171 2.08 16.18 19.35
N SER A 172 2.21 17.09 18.38
CA SER A 172 1.21 18.11 18.05
C SER A 172 -0.13 17.56 17.59
N ILE A 173 -0.13 16.40 16.91
CA ILE A 173 -1.35 15.72 16.44
C ILE A 173 -1.67 14.44 17.21
N ASN A 174 -0.84 14.09 18.20
CA ASN A 174 -0.95 12.88 19.01
C ASN A 174 -1.13 11.61 18.15
N SER A 175 -0.30 11.48 17.10
CA SER A 175 -0.39 10.39 16.12
C SER A 175 0.99 9.89 15.72
N THR A 176 1.04 8.65 15.25
CA THR A 176 2.21 8.12 14.54
C THR A 176 2.41 8.92 13.25
N TRP A 177 3.63 9.44 13.06
CA TRP A 177 4.05 10.12 11.84
C TRP A 177 4.58 9.13 10.80
N MET A 178 5.39 8.17 11.25
CA MET A 178 5.93 7.08 10.44
C MET A 178 6.28 5.89 11.33
N SER A 179 6.37 4.71 10.74
CA SER A 179 6.69 3.48 11.43
C SER A 179 7.69 2.63 10.64
N VAL A 180 8.13 1.53 11.25
CA VAL A 180 8.62 0.35 10.53
C VAL A 180 7.74 -0.83 10.94
N SER A 181 6.46 -0.73 10.58
CA SER A 181 5.48 -1.78 10.86
C SER A 181 5.73 -3.02 9.99
N PRO A 182 5.04 -4.15 10.24
CA PRO A 182 5.01 -5.27 9.32
C PRO A 182 4.73 -4.86 7.87
N ASN A 183 3.85 -3.88 7.65
CA ASN A 183 3.53 -3.38 6.32
C ASN A 183 4.77 -2.84 5.59
N GLU A 184 5.54 -1.96 6.22
CA GLU A 184 6.78 -1.42 5.66
C GLU A 184 7.81 -2.51 5.37
N VAL A 185 7.98 -3.48 6.28
CA VAL A 185 8.91 -4.60 6.08
C VAL A 185 8.59 -5.39 4.81
N PHE A 186 7.32 -5.70 4.58
CA PHE A 186 6.89 -6.46 3.41
C PHE A 186 6.83 -5.63 2.12
N THR A 187 6.37 -4.37 2.19
CA THR A 187 6.23 -3.51 1.01
C THR A 187 7.58 -3.02 0.48
N MET A 188 8.61 -2.94 1.32
CA MET A 188 9.97 -2.56 0.92
C MET A 188 10.87 -3.73 0.52
N GLU A 189 10.44 -4.99 0.65
CA GLU A 189 11.25 -6.18 0.33
C GLU A 189 11.79 -6.12 -1.11
N LYS A 190 10.93 -5.82 -2.08
CA LYS A 190 11.31 -5.74 -3.51
C LYS A 190 12.28 -4.57 -3.78
N PRO A 191 12.01 -3.33 -3.34
CA PRO A 191 12.96 -2.24 -3.47
C PRO A 191 14.33 -2.52 -2.83
N ILE A 192 14.36 -3.07 -1.62
CA ILE A 192 15.61 -3.42 -0.91
C ILE A 192 16.40 -4.45 -1.71
N LYS A 193 15.73 -5.49 -2.20
CA LYS A 193 16.36 -6.53 -3.03
C LYS A 193 17.00 -5.94 -4.29
N ASN A 194 16.33 -4.98 -4.91
CA ASN A 194 16.71 -4.40 -6.19
C ASN A 194 17.76 -3.28 -6.10
N ALA A 195 17.93 -2.67 -4.93
CA ALA A 195 18.92 -1.64 -4.69
C ALA A 195 20.35 -2.16 -4.95
N LYS A 196 21.17 -1.37 -5.64
CA LYS A 196 22.59 -1.66 -5.92
C LYS A 196 23.29 -0.40 -6.44
N GLY A 197 24.63 -0.41 -6.40
CA GLY A 197 25.48 0.69 -6.85
C GLY A 197 25.34 1.93 -5.99
N LYS A 198 25.32 3.10 -6.61
CA LYS A 198 25.03 4.37 -5.95
C LYS A 198 23.53 4.53 -5.81
N VAL A 199 23.04 4.47 -4.58
CA VAL A 199 21.63 4.49 -4.24
C VAL A 199 21.20 5.90 -3.81
N LEU A 200 20.08 6.36 -4.33
CA LEU A 200 19.34 7.52 -3.84
C LEU A 200 18.08 7.02 -3.13
N THR A 201 17.74 7.60 -1.98
CA THR A 201 16.40 7.46 -1.39
C THR A 201 15.81 8.83 -1.16
N LEU A 202 14.60 9.03 -1.69
CA LEU A 202 13.81 10.23 -1.47
C LEU A 202 12.89 9.96 -0.29
N GLY A 203 13.06 10.71 0.79
CA GLY A 203 12.51 10.41 2.10
C GLY A 203 13.51 9.62 2.95
N CYS A 204 13.71 10.08 4.19
CA CYS A 204 14.49 9.33 5.18
C CYS A 204 13.65 8.21 5.80
N GLY A 205 12.37 8.50 6.07
CA GLY A 205 11.57 7.67 6.95
C GLY A 205 12.31 7.46 8.28
N MET A 206 12.21 6.25 8.84
CA MET A 206 13.03 5.85 9.98
C MET A 206 14.42 5.36 9.55
N GLY A 207 14.73 5.38 8.25
CA GLY A 207 15.99 4.86 7.70
C GLY A 207 16.00 3.34 7.49
N TYR A 208 14.84 2.68 7.51
CA TYR A 208 14.73 1.23 7.29
C TYR A 208 15.30 0.81 5.93
N PHE A 209 14.80 1.41 4.84
CA PHE A 209 15.33 1.15 3.49
C PHE A 209 16.83 1.44 3.42
N ALA A 210 17.27 2.60 3.92
CA ALA A 210 18.68 3.00 3.89
C ALA A 210 19.58 2.00 4.63
N TYR A 211 19.18 1.56 5.83
CA TYR A 211 19.91 0.54 6.57
C TYR A 211 20.01 -0.77 5.80
N MET A 212 18.86 -1.29 5.36
CA MET A 212 18.77 -2.58 4.67
C MET A 212 19.51 -2.57 3.33
N ALA A 213 19.52 -1.43 2.63
CA ALA A 213 20.36 -1.22 1.46
C ALA A 213 21.85 -1.16 1.82
N SER A 214 22.22 -0.49 2.92
CA SER A 214 23.62 -0.24 3.29
C SER A 214 24.41 -1.51 3.61
N ILE A 215 23.74 -2.55 4.10
CA ILE A 215 24.33 -3.84 4.45
C ILE A 215 24.54 -4.76 3.24
N LYS A 216 24.01 -4.40 2.06
CA LYS A 216 24.23 -5.17 0.84
C LYS A 216 25.63 -4.91 0.30
N GLU A 217 26.30 -5.98 -0.13
CA GLU A 217 27.65 -5.90 -0.70
C GLU A 217 27.67 -5.16 -2.05
N ASP A 218 26.57 -5.23 -2.81
CA ASP A 218 26.44 -4.61 -4.13
C ASP A 218 25.98 -3.14 -4.07
N VAL A 219 25.86 -2.54 -2.88
CA VAL A 219 25.58 -1.10 -2.68
C VAL A 219 26.87 -0.36 -2.30
N GLU A 220 27.22 0.65 -3.10
CA GLU A 220 28.45 1.46 -2.94
C GLU A 220 28.24 2.59 -1.92
N SER A 221 27.17 3.35 -2.09
CA SER A 221 26.83 4.52 -1.27
C SER A 221 25.32 4.77 -1.29
N ILE A 222 24.80 5.43 -0.27
CA ILE A 222 23.40 5.83 -0.18
C ILE A 222 23.33 7.32 0.12
N THR A 223 22.63 8.07 -0.73
CA THR A 223 22.23 9.45 -0.45
C THR A 223 20.76 9.46 -0.03
N ILE A 224 20.47 10.04 1.13
CA ILE A 224 19.13 10.23 1.67
C ILE A 224 18.75 11.70 1.48
N ILE A 225 17.59 11.96 0.89
CA ILE A 225 17.02 13.30 0.81
C ILE A 225 15.86 13.41 1.78
N GLU A 226 15.92 14.38 2.70
CA GLU A 226 14.88 14.62 3.70
C GLU A 226 14.62 16.12 3.84
N LEU A 227 13.35 16.49 4.01
CA LEU A 227 12.95 17.88 4.14
C LEU A 227 12.94 18.32 5.61
N GLU A 228 12.44 17.47 6.49
CA GLU A 228 12.14 17.81 7.88
C GLU A 228 13.38 17.77 8.77
N GLN A 229 13.83 18.95 9.22
CA GLN A 229 15.03 19.08 10.06
C GLN A 229 14.95 18.23 11.33
N SER A 230 13.77 18.13 11.94
CA SER A 230 13.61 17.37 13.18
C SER A 230 13.81 15.87 12.95
N VAL A 231 13.39 15.36 11.78
CA VAL A 231 13.59 13.96 11.35
C VAL A 231 15.07 13.73 11.05
N ILE A 232 15.72 14.63 10.31
CA ILE A 232 17.17 14.62 10.04
C ILE A 232 17.95 14.53 11.35
N ASP A 233 17.66 15.42 12.29
CA ASP A 233 18.33 15.48 13.59
C ASP A 233 18.16 14.18 14.39
N LEU A 234 16.95 13.61 14.42
CA LEU A 234 16.71 12.32 15.09
C LEU A 234 17.48 11.20 14.40
N PHE A 235 17.47 11.17 13.08
CA PHE A 235 18.19 10.17 12.31
C PHE A 235 19.71 10.25 12.56
N GLU A 236 20.32 11.42 12.41
CA GLU A 236 21.76 11.60 12.59
C GLU A 236 22.23 11.37 14.02
N LYS A 237 21.44 11.79 15.03
CA LYS A 237 21.84 11.68 16.44
C LYS A 237 21.55 10.30 17.02
N CYS A 238 20.46 9.66 16.59
CA CYS A 238 19.95 8.46 17.26
C CYS A 238 20.05 7.20 16.41
N ILE A 239 19.81 7.27 15.09
CA ILE A 239 19.66 6.09 14.23
C ILE A 239 20.95 5.78 13.47
N LEU A 240 21.46 6.73 12.69
CA LEU A 240 22.66 6.60 11.86
C LEU A 240 23.91 6.13 12.64
N PRO A 241 24.16 6.57 13.89
CA PRO A 241 25.32 6.10 14.65
C PRO A 241 25.32 4.59 14.92
N GLN A 242 24.15 3.95 14.86
CA GLN A 242 23.96 2.50 15.04
C GLN A 242 24.16 1.70 13.73
N PHE A 243 24.30 2.36 12.58
CA PHE A 243 24.51 1.68 11.30
C PHE A 243 25.92 1.10 11.22
N GLU A 244 26.03 -0.18 10.86
CA GLU A 244 27.32 -0.85 10.62
C GLU A 244 28.09 -0.17 9.47
N ASN A 245 27.38 0.27 8.43
CA ASN A 245 27.93 0.90 7.24
C ASN A 245 27.59 2.40 7.16
N LYS A 246 27.59 3.11 8.30
CA LYS A 246 27.23 4.55 8.37
C LYS A 246 28.05 5.44 7.44
N ASP A 247 29.31 5.08 7.16
CA ASP A 247 30.19 5.84 6.27
C ASP A 247 29.74 5.82 4.80
N ARG A 248 28.82 4.90 4.44
CA ARG A 248 28.17 4.87 3.12
C ARG A 248 26.99 5.83 3.00
N ILE A 249 26.52 6.39 4.11
CA ILE A 249 25.33 7.23 4.17
C ILE A 249 25.71 8.70 4.03
N THR A 250 25.08 9.38 3.09
CA THR A 250 25.09 10.84 2.98
C THR A 250 23.66 11.34 3.17
N LEU A 251 23.44 12.25 4.11
CA LEU A 251 22.15 12.88 4.32
C LEU A 251 22.16 14.30 3.77
N VAL A 252 21.16 14.66 2.99
CA VAL A 252 21.01 15.99 2.39
C VAL A 252 19.65 16.54 2.76
N LYS A 253 19.64 17.69 3.44
CA LYS A 253 18.43 18.46 3.65
C LYS A 253 18.01 19.16 2.37
N ALA A 254 16.97 18.68 1.71
CA ALA A 254 16.43 19.30 0.51
C ALA A 254 14.98 18.85 0.26
N ASP A 255 14.26 19.60 -0.57
CA ASP A 255 13.05 19.09 -1.18
C ASP A 255 13.42 17.97 -2.18
N ALA A 256 12.79 16.81 -2.02
CA ALA A 256 13.09 15.63 -2.82
C ALA A 256 12.79 15.80 -4.31
N VAL A 257 11.71 16.51 -4.65
CA VAL A 257 11.28 16.74 -6.04
C VAL A 257 12.22 17.74 -6.72
N GLU A 258 12.58 18.82 -6.02
CA GLU A 258 13.56 19.79 -6.51
C GLU A 258 14.95 19.16 -6.66
N TYR A 259 15.39 18.36 -5.68
CA TYR A 259 16.66 17.65 -5.77
C TYR A 259 16.69 16.73 -6.99
N LEU A 260 15.67 15.89 -7.16
CA LEU A 260 15.58 14.96 -8.29
C LEU A 260 15.56 15.68 -9.65
N ARG A 261 14.94 16.86 -9.73
CA ARG A 261 14.90 17.67 -10.96
C ARG A 261 16.28 18.21 -11.36
N ASN A 262 17.19 18.36 -10.41
CA ASN A 262 18.48 19.00 -10.60
C ASN A 262 19.65 18.00 -10.75
N ILE A 263 19.39 16.69 -10.68
CA ILE A 263 20.43 15.68 -10.92
C ILE A 263 20.46 15.22 -12.37
N GLU A 264 21.64 14.80 -12.83
CA GLU A 264 21.82 14.15 -14.12
C GLU A 264 21.49 12.65 -14.04
N ASP A 265 20.88 12.10 -15.10
CA ASP A 265 20.61 10.66 -15.21
C ASP A 265 21.92 9.84 -15.17
N GLY A 266 21.97 8.87 -14.27
CA GLY A 266 23.15 8.03 -14.04
C GLY A 266 24.12 8.54 -12.99
N VAL A 267 23.82 9.64 -12.28
CA VAL A 267 24.52 9.99 -11.02
C VAL A 267 24.34 8.88 -9.98
N TYR A 268 23.14 8.29 -9.96
CA TYR A 268 22.77 7.14 -9.15
C TYR A 268 22.41 5.96 -10.06
N ASP A 269 22.70 4.74 -9.61
CA ASP A 269 22.30 3.52 -10.30
C ASP A 269 20.85 3.14 -9.95
N TYR A 270 20.43 3.46 -8.72
CA TYR A 270 19.13 3.11 -8.17
C TYR A 270 18.55 4.25 -7.34
N CYS A 271 17.24 4.50 -7.45
CA CYS A 271 16.49 5.46 -6.66
C CYS A 271 15.25 4.78 -6.07
N PHE A 272 15.06 4.92 -4.76
CA PHE A 272 13.82 4.58 -4.08
C PHE A 272 13.08 5.86 -3.69
N ALA A 273 11.78 5.95 -3.98
CA ALA A 273 10.98 7.11 -3.64
C ALA A 273 9.88 6.76 -2.63
N ASP A 274 9.88 7.48 -1.50
CA ASP A 274 8.96 7.32 -0.37
C ASP A 274 8.77 8.67 0.35
N ILE A 275 7.99 9.57 -0.26
CA ILE A 275 7.80 10.96 0.21
C ILE A 275 6.33 11.36 0.40
N TRP A 276 5.41 10.39 0.36
CA TRP A 276 3.98 10.60 0.52
C TRP A 276 3.51 10.04 1.86
N ILE A 277 2.46 10.63 2.41
CA ILE A 277 1.90 10.21 3.71
C ILE A 277 1.16 8.86 3.60
N GLY A 278 0.50 8.63 2.47
CA GLY A 278 -0.37 7.49 2.25
C GLY A 278 -0.90 7.44 0.82
N ILE A 279 -1.81 6.51 0.53
CA ILE A 279 -2.36 6.31 -0.82
C ILE A 279 -3.17 7.51 -1.32
N GLU A 280 -3.71 8.32 -0.41
CA GLU A 280 -4.47 9.54 -0.68
C GLU A 280 -3.57 10.71 -1.11
N ASP A 281 -2.30 10.71 -0.73
CA ASP A 281 -1.30 11.72 -1.07
C ASP A 281 -0.57 11.38 -2.38
N ILE A 282 -1.33 11.35 -3.47
CA ILE A 282 -0.84 10.88 -4.78
C ILE A 282 -0.04 11.95 -5.55
N ALA A 283 -0.08 13.22 -5.15
CA ALA A 283 0.54 14.31 -5.90
C ALA A 283 2.09 14.22 -5.92
N PRO A 284 2.77 13.96 -4.80
CA PRO A 284 4.22 13.74 -4.80
C PRO A 284 4.64 12.55 -5.67
N TYR A 285 3.87 11.46 -5.68
CA TYR A 285 4.10 10.31 -6.56
C TYR A 285 4.15 10.76 -8.04
N PHE A 286 3.14 11.50 -8.51
CA PHE A 286 3.14 12.00 -9.89
C PHE A 286 4.29 12.96 -10.19
N ALA A 287 4.69 13.81 -9.23
CA ALA A 287 5.82 14.72 -9.42
C ALA A 287 7.15 13.97 -9.61
N VAL A 288 7.40 12.95 -8.79
CA VAL A 288 8.60 12.10 -8.91
C VAL A 288 8.53 11.25 -10.19
N LYS A 289 7.34 10.72 -10.53
CA LYS A 289 7.11 9.92 -11.74
C LYS A 289 7.40 10.73 -13.02
N GLU A 290 6.97 11.99 -13.06
CA GLU A 290 7.15 12.89 -14.21
C GLU A 290 8.63 13.23 -14.46
N ILE A 291 9.41 13.42 -13.40
CA ILE A 291 10.87 13.64 -13.53
C ILE A 291 11.55 12.31 -13.90
N GLY A 292 11.22 11.27 -13.14
CA GLY A 292 11.86 9.95 -13.19
C GLY A 292 11.68 9.21 -14.50
N ARG A 293 10.56 9.40 -15.21
CA ARG A 293 10.31 8.78 -16.53
C ARG A 293 11.33 9.20 -17.60
N ASN A 294 12.11 10.25 -17.36
CA ASN A 294 13.17 10.68 -18.27
C ASN A 294 14.52 10.00 -17.99
N PHE A 295 14.68 9.35 -16.83
CA PHE A 295 15.90 8.62 -16.50
C PHE A 295 15.94 7.28 -17.24
N ARG A 296 17.14 6.92 -17.70
CA ARG A 296 17.41 5.70 -18.48
C ARG A 296 18.53 4.88 -17.85
N LYS A 297 19.42 5.53 -17.10
CA LYS A 297 20.54 4.90 -16.39
C LYS A 297 20.22 4.68 -14.92
N THR A 298 19.50 5.61 -14.30
CA THR A 298 19.00 5.47 -12.92
C THR A 298 17.69 4.69 -12.92
N LYS A 299 17.67 3.50 -12.30
CA LYS A 299 16.42 2.77 -12.07
C LYS A 299 15.67 3.37 -10.89
N ILE A 300 14.40 3.71 -11.05
CA ILE A 300 13.56 4.25 -9.96
C ILE A 300 12.48 3.23 -9.59
N GLU A 301 12.27 3.01 -8.29
CA GLU A 301 11.10 2.32 -7.75
C GLU A 301 10.37 3.23 -6.76
N TYR A 302 9.05 3.17 -6.80
CA TYR A 302 8.14 3.99 -5.99
C TYR A 302 7.53 3.08 -4.93
N TRP A 303 7.62 3.46 -3.65
CA TRP A 303 6.95 2.73 -2.57
C TRP A 303 5.44 2.62 -2.87
N ILE A 304 4.83 1.47 -2.56
CA ILE A 304 3.39 1.22 -2.75
C ILE A 304 2.78 1.61 -4.12
N GLU A 305 3.55 1.62 -5.21
CA GLU A 305 3.08 2.02 -6.54
C GLU A 305 1.84 1.24 -7.02
N ASP A 306 1.83 -0.06 -6.74
CA ASP A 306 0.70 -0.92 -7.04
C ASP A 306 -0.58 -0.46 -6.30
N SER A 307 -0.46 0.06 -5.08
CA SER A 307 -1.60 0.63 -4.33
C SER A 307 -2.14 1.91 -4.96
N PHE A 308 -1.28 2.81 -5.47
CA PHE A 308 -1.74 3.96 -6.25
C PHE A 308 -2.46 3.51 -7.51
N ALA A 309 -1.94 2.51 -8.22
CA ALA A 309 -2.58 1.98 -9.41
C ALA A 309 -3.92 1.28 -9.12
N ILE A 310 -4.05 0.61 -7.97
CA ILE A 310 -5.33 0.07 -7.47
C ILE A 310 -6.32 1.21 -7.20
N LEU A 311 -5.90 2.28 -6.51
CA LEU A 311 -6.72 3.46 -6.26
C LEU A 311 -7.22 4.07 -7.58
N LEU A 312 -6.32 4.30 -8.53
CA LEU A 312 -6.63 4.85 -9.85
C LEU A 312 -7.55 3.93 -10.68
N SER A 313 -7.47 2.61 -10.49
CA SER A 313 -8.35 1.65 -11.19
C SER A 313 -9.84 1.88 -10.87
N SER A 314 -10.16 2.44 -9.70
CA SER A 314 -11.54 2.83 -9.36
C SER A 314 -12.01 4.02 -10.18
N SER A 315 -11.13 5.00 -10.44
CA SER A 315 -11.43 6.11 -11.36
C SER A 315 -11.52 5.64 -12.82
N VAL A 316 -10.67 4.69 -13.23
CA VAL A 316 -10.77 4.06 -14.56
C VAL A 316 -12.13 3.37 -14.74
N TRP A 317 -12.58 2.62 -13.74
CA TRP A 317 -13.91 1.98 -13.75
C TRP A 317 -15.04 3.00 -13.95
N ILE A 318 -14.99 4.13 -13.22
CA ILE A 318 -15.97 5.21 -13.34
C ILE A 318 -15.99 5.76 -14.78
N GLU A 319 -14.84 6.02 -15.39
CA GLU A 319 -14.77 6.52 -16.76
C GLU A 319 -15.29 5.50 -17.79
N ILE A 320 -15.02 4.20 -17.59
CA ILE A 320 -15.59 3.14 -18.43
C ILE A 320 -17.12 3.13 -18.35
N MET A 321 -17.68 3.21 -17.14
CA MET A 321 -19.12 3.21 -16.93
C MET A 321 -19.80 4.46 -17.50
N LYS A 322 -19.21 5.66 -17.34
CA LYS A 322 -19.68 6.90 -17.96
C LYS A 322 -19.71 6.76 -19.49
N ALA A 323 -18.60 6.35 -20.10
CA ALA A 323 -18.50 6.22 -21.56
C ALA A 323 -19.44 5.14 -22.12
N PHE A 324 -19.62 4.02 -21.42
CA PHE A 324 -20.59 3.00 -21.82
C PHE A 324 -22.04 3.52 -21.75
N SER A 325 -22.38 4.25 -20.69
CA SER A 325 -23.71 4.83 -20.52
C SER A 325 -24.05 5.86 -21.59
N GLU A 326 -23.10 6.74 -21.92
CA GLU A 326 -23.23 7.70 -23.02
C GLU A 326 -23.47 6.98 -24.36
N ALA A 327 -22.70 5.93 -24.64
CA ALA A 327 -22.85 5.12 -25.85
C ALA A 327 -24.20 4.37 -25.93
N ASN A 328 -24.86 4.14 -24.80
CA ASN A 328 -26.14 3.47 -24.70
C ASN A 328 -27.33 4.40 -24.43
N LYS A 329 -27.10 5.71 -24.26
CA LYS A 329 -28.11 6.70 -23.84
C LYS A 329 -28.82 6.29 -22.55
N MET A 330 -28.07 5.69 -21.62
CA MET A 330 -28.57 5.34 -20.29
C MET A 330 -28.42 6.56 -19.38
N GLU A 331 -29.42 6.80 -18.53
CA GLU A 331 -29.30 7.76 -17.43
C GLU A 331 -28.59 7.07 -16.26
N ILE A 332 -27.42 7.58 -15.88
CA ILE A 332 -26.79 7.25 -14.59
C ILE A 332 -27.20 8.36 -13.62
N SER A 333 -27.56 7.99 -12.39
CA SER A 333 -27.71 8.98 -11.32
C SER A 333 -26.42 9.79 -11.19
N PRO A 334 -26.47 11.12 -11.27
CA PRO A 334 -25.26 11.92 -11.18
C PRO A 334 -24.54 11.61 -9.87
N LEU A 335 -23.21 11.45 -9.96
CA LEU A 335 -22.37 11.42 -8.77
C LEU A 335 -22.66 12.69 -7.96
N ASP A 336 -22.82 12.54 -6.65
CA ASP A 336 -23.02 13.67 -5.76
C ASP A 336 -21.71 14.45 -5.67
N GLU A 337 -21.53 15.42 -6.57
CA GLU A 337 -20.32 16.24 -6.68
C GLU A 337 -20.00 17.01 -5.39
N SER A 338 -20.97 17.16 -4.48
CA SER A 338 -20.77 17.80 -3.17
C SER A 338 -19.92 16.95 -2.22
N LYS A 339 -19.80 15.64 -2.48
CA LYS A 339 -18.99 14.70 -1.70
C LYS A 339 -17.56 14.53 -2.21
N LEU A 340 -17.24 15.03 -3.40
CA LEU A 340 -15.92 14.91 -4.01
C LEU A 340 -14.97 15.98 -3.47
N THR A 341 -13.82 15.56 -2.97
CA THR A 341 -12.75 16.48 -2.57
C THR A 341 -12.10 17.11 -3.81
N SER A 342 -11.32 18.18 -3.60
CA SER A 342 -10.51 18.77 -4.68
C SER A 342 -9.51 17.76 -5.26
N SER A 343 -8.95 16.90 -4.42
CA SER A 343 -8.06 15.80 -4.83
C SER A 343 -8.80 14.79 -5.72
N ASP A 344 -10.03 14.42 -5.36
CA ASP A 344 -10.84 13.49 -6.16
C ASP A 344 -11.12 14.04 -7.55
N LYS A 345 -11.52 15.31 -7.66
CA LYS A 345 -11.73 15.98 -8.95
C LYS A 345 -10.45 16.03 -9.78
N ARG A 346 -9.29 16.24 -9.14
CA ARG A 346 -7.99 16.25 -9.83
C ARG A 346 -7.63 14.87 -10.40
N LYS A 347 -7.83 13.80 -9.61
CA LYS A 347 -7.67 12.40 -10.04
C LYS A 347 -8.61 12.05 -11.19
N GLU A 348 -9.89 12.37 -11.10
CA GLU A 348 -10.86 12.11 -12.17
C GLU A 348 -10.47 12.81 -13.47
N ASN A 349 -10.13 14.10 -13.40
CA ASN A 349 -9.69 14.86 -14.57
C ASN A 349 -8.41 14.30 -15.19
N TYR A 350 -7.46 13.84 -14.36
CA TYR A 350 -6.25 13.19 -14.85
C TYR A 350 -6.57 11.88 -15.59
N ILE A 351 -7.37 11.00 -14.98
CA ILE A 351 -7.75 9.72 -15.60
C ILE A 351 -8.57 9.92 -16.87
N HIS A 352 -9.46 10.90 -16.90
CA HIS A 352 -10.20 11.27 -18.11
C HIS A 352 -9.26 11.63 -19.27
N ARG A 353 -8.20 12.44 -19.00
CA ARG A 353 -7.16 12.75 -19.99
C ARG A 353 -6.33 11.53 -20.37
N LEU A 354 -5.90 10.75 -19.39
CA LEU A 354 -5.11 9.53 -19.57
C LEU A 354 -5.79 8.54 -20.52
N LEU A 355 -7.13 8.46 -20.45
CA LEU A 355 -7.94 7.54 -21.26
C LEU A 355 -8.57 8.21 -22.50
N SER A 356 -8.21 9.44 -22.84
CA SER A 356 -8.85 10.19 -23.93
C SER A 356 -8.85 9.43 -25.27
N ASP A 357 -7.69 8.86 -25.63
CA ASP A 357 -7.46 8.10 -26.88
C ASP A 357 -7.72 6.58 -26.75
N VAL A 358 -8.23 6.12 -25.60
CA VAL A 358 -8.51 4.70 -25.35
C VAL A 358 -9.84 4.28 -25.99
N GLU A 359 -9.85 3.11 -26.64
CA GLU A 359 -11.04 2.47 -27.21
C GLU A 359 -11.27 1.07 -26.61
N ILE A 360 -12.45 0.85 -26.05
CA ILE A 360 -12.94 -0.45 -25.58
C ILE A 360 -13.88 -1.01 -26.64
N SER A 361 -13.38 -1.95 -27.45
CA SER A 361 -14.13 -2.63 -28.51
C SER A 361 -14.39 -4.12 -28.24
N LYS A 362 -13.76 -4.67 -27.21
CA LYS A 362 -13.94 -6.06 -26.76
C LYS A 362 -13.82 -6.18 -25.23
N PRO A 363 -14.44 -7.19 -24.59
CA PRO A 363 -14.40 -7.37 -23.13
C PRO A 363 -13.00 -7.38 -22.53
N GLU A 364 -12.03 -7.94 -23.24
CA GLU A 364 -10.65 -8.09 -22.79
C GLU A 364 -9.92 -6.74 -22.64
N HIS A 365 -10.44 -5.67 -23.28
CA HIS A 365 -9.93 -4.32 -23.04
C HIS A 365 -10.30 -3.82 -21.63
N ILE A 366 -11.46 -4.22 -21.09
CA ILE A 366 -11.85 -3.85 -19.72
C ILE A 366 -10.86 -4.47 -18.74
N ASP A 367 -10.59 -5.78 -18.89
CA ASP A 367 -9.60 -6.49 -18.06
C ASP A 367 -8.22 -5.83 -18.15
N TYR A 368 -7.81 -5.46 -19.37
CA TYR A 368 -6.54 -4.79 -19.61
C TYR A 368 -6.46 -3.45 -18.87
N TYR A 369 -7.42 -2.54 -19.05
CA TYR A 369 -7.34 -1.20 -18.46
C TYR A 369 -7.64 -1.17 -16.96
N MET A 370 -8.32 -2.20 -16.43
CA MET A 370 -8.56 -2.35 -14.99
C MET A 370 -7.37 -2.98 -14.24
N LYS A 371 -6.36 -3.49 -14.95
CA LYS A 371 -5.17 -4.08 -14.33
C LYS A 371 -4.20 -2.98 -13.87
N PRO A 372 -3.78 -2.94 -12.59
CA PRO A 372 -2.91 -1.89 -12.04
C PRO A 372 -1.63 -1.65 -12.87
N GLN A 373 -0.95 -2.71 -13.30
CA GLN A 373 0.30 -2.58 -14.06
C GLN A 373 0.12 -1.94 -15.44
N ASN A 374 -1.06 -2.11 -16.05
CA ASN A 374 -1.36 -1.45 -17.32
C ASN A 374 -1.69 0.03 -17.13
N ILE A 375 -2.29 0.40 -15.99
CA ILE A 375 -2.47 1.81 -15.61
C ILE A 375 -1.10 2.47 -15.42
N ILE A 376 -0.18 1.83 -14.70
CA ILE A 376 1.21 2.31 -14.55
C ILE A 376 1.87 2.47 -15.93
N SER A 377 1.77 1.45 -16.79
CA SER A 377 2.35 1.51 -18.14
C SER A 377 1.73 2.61 -19.03
N LEU A 378 0.46 2.98 -18.81
CA LEU A 378 -0.14 4.12 -19.50
C LEU A 378 0.46 5.43 -18.99
N ILE A 379 0.52 5.59 -17.66
CA ILE A 379 1.11 6.77 -17.00
C ILE A 379 2.55 7.00 -17.52
N ASP A 380 3.35 5.94 -17.61
CA ASP A 380 4.74 6.01 -18.09
C ASP A 380 4.89 6.48 -19.54
N ARG A 381 3.83 6.36 -20.36
CA ARG A 381 3.85 6.66 -21.81
C ARG A 381 3.10 7.93 -22.18
N THR A 382 2.48 8.61 -21.22
CA THR A 382 1.69 9.82 -21.42
C THR A 382 2.24 10.97 -20.58
N ASP A 383 1.94 12.20 -20.95
CA ASP A 383 2.31 13.37 -20.14
C ASP A 383 1.55 13.40 -18.81
N ILE A 384 2.30 13.52 -17.72
CA ILE A 384 1.74 13.56 -16.37
C ILE A 384 1.40 15.01 -16.03
N ILE A 385 0.20 15.42 -16.44
CA ILE A 385 -0.39 16.70 -16.03
C ILE A 385 -1.38 16.38 -14.92
N PHE A 386 -0.91 16.25 -13.67
CA PHE A 386 -1.77 15.98 -12.52
C PHE A 386 -2.28 17.27 -11.89
#